data_AF-A0A916MHF7-F1
#
_entry.id   AF-A0A916MHF7-F1
#
_cell.length_a   1.000
_cell.length_b   1.000
_cell.length_c   1.000
_cell.angle_alpha   90.00
_cell.angle_beta   90.00
_cell.angle_gamma   90.00
#
_symmetry.space_group_name_H-M   'P 1'
#
loop_
_entity.id
_entity.type
_entity.pdbx_description
1 polymer ?
#
loop_
_entity_poly.entity_id
_entity_poly.type
_entity_poly.pdbx_seq_one_letter_code
_entity_poly.pdbx_strand_id
1 'polypeptide(L)'
;MSANKRNKLPLRVVEAAEAALARQGYVSAVDVLCGIAWLDQATLKRWKQAQLPCLEAGIQTSPARISEAMRLFHAWATERQLHPSETAYVAKTPARPTLRFSESGDATIERLYRTHWVSRDLSAKQRRRIEETANRPPEIVVIQPLDADWKCHRCGGSGDLLIMEEPGPSCLACAGLGALVFLSAGDAGLSRRAKAKSRVHAVVVRFSRTRKRYERQGLLVEPEAVREAERKTDGTDAALDGRSPEQDGTS
;
A
#
# COMPACT_ATOMS: atom_id res chain seq x y z
N MET A 1 -35.79 -0.40 -18.09
CA MET A 1 -34.50 0.05 -18.68
C MET A 1 -33.30 -0.83 -18.22
N SER A 2 -33.41 -2.17 -18.18
CA SER A 2 -32.45 -3.01 -17.42
C SER A 2 -31.77 -4.16 -18.18
N ALA A 3 -32.06 -4.37 -19.47
CA ALA A 3 -31.43 -5.44 -20.27
C ALA A 3 -30.10 -5.02 -20.93
N ASN A 4 -29.98 -3.76 -21.35
CA ASN A 4 -28.85 -3.30 -22.20
C ASN A 4 -27.52 -3.08 -21.44
N LYS A 5 -27.54 -3.05 -20.10
CA LYS A 5 -26.32 -2.99 -19.26
C LYS A 5 -25.69 -4.37 -19.01
N ARG A 6 -26.44 -5.47 -19.18
CA ARG A 6 -25.93 -6.84 -18.98
C ARG A 6 -25.05 -7.29 -20.15
N ASN A 7 -25.43 -6.98 -21.39
CA ASN A 7 -24.68 -7.37 -22.59
C ASN A 7 -23.32 -6.67 -22.78
N LYS A 8 -23.00 -5.63 -21.99
CA LYS A 8 -21.72 -4.92 -22.08
C LYS A 8 -20.71 -5.33 -21.02
N LEU A 9 -21.07 -6.21 -20.07
CA LEU A 9 -20.13 -6.60 -19.01
C LEU A 9 -18.88 -7.29 -19.55
N PRO A 10 -18.96 -8.27 -20.49
CA PRO A 10 -17.76 -8.89 -21.07
C PRO A 10 -16.82 -7.86 -21.69
N LEU A 11 -17.36 -6.95 -22.52
CA LEU A 11 -16.57 -5.90 -23.17
C LEU A 11 -15.85 -5.02 -22.15
N ARG A 12 -16.57 -4.54 -21.12
CA ARG A 12 -15.99 -3.67 -20.09
C ARG A 12 -14.90 -4.36 -19.27
N VAL A 13 -15.08 -5.65 -18.97
CA VAL A 13 -14.06 -6.46 -18.28
C VAL A 13 -12.80 -6.58 -19.14
N VAL A 14 -12.96 -6.89 -20.42
CA VAL A 14 -11.84 -6.96 -21.38
C VAL A 14 -11.14 -5.61 -21.49
N GLU A 15 -11.86 -4.52 -21.75
CA GLU A 15 -11.30 -3.17 -21.85
C GLU A 15 -10.51 -2.77 -20.59
N ALA A 16 -11.08 -3.01 -19.41
CA ALA A 16 -10.41 -2.75 -18.14
C ALA A 16 -9.14 -3.59 -17.97
N ALA A 17 -9.19 -4.87 -18.37
CA ALA A 17 -8.07 -5.79 -18.26
C ALA A 17 -6.93 -5.45 -19.24
N GLU A 18 -7.24 -5.14 -20.50
CA GLU A 18 -6.27 -4.66 -21.49
C GLU A 18 -5.60 -3.36 -21.02
N ALA A 19 -6.40 -2.40 -20.56
CA ALA A 19 -5.88 -1.11 -20.10
C ALA A 19 -4.93 -1.27 -18.91
N ALA A 20 -5.25 -2.16 -17.97
CA ALA A 20 -4.36 -2.50 -16.86
C ALA A 20 -3.08 -3.19 -17.37
N LEU A 21 -3.22 -4.23 -18.20
CA LEU A 21 -2.11 -5.00 -18.73
C LEU A 21 -1.13 -4.12 -19.52
N ALA A 22 -1.62 -3.22 -20.38
CA ALA A 22 -0.81 -2.30 -21.16
C ALA A 22 -0.08 -1.27 -20.26
N ARG A 23 -0.72 -0.81 -19.18
CA ARG A 23 -0.15 0.20 -18.28
C ARG A 23 0.99 -0.32 -17.41
N GLN A 24 0.91 -1.57 -16.94
CA GLN A 24 1.83 -2.07 -15.90
C GLN A 24 2.41 -3.46 -16.17
N GLY A 25 2.05 -4.10 -17.29
CA GLY A 25 2.55 -5.43 -17.68
C GLY A 25 1.89 -6.61 -16.94
N TYR A 26 0.91 -6.34 -16.08
CA TYR A 26 0.08 -7.33 -15.42
C TYR A 26 -1.31 -6.77 -15.10
N VAL A 27 -2.26 -7.66 -14.80
CA VAL A 27 -3.61 -7.29 -14.37
C VAL A 27 -4.08 -8.15 -13.20
N SER A 28 -4.75 -7.53 -12.23
CA SER A 28 -5.36 -8.21 -11.08
C SER A 28 -6.89 -8.06 -11.08
N ALA A 29 -7.58 -8.85 -10.26
CA ALA A 29 -9.01 -8.69 -10.02
C ALA A 29 -9.37 -7.27 -9.52
N VAL A 30 -8.51 -6.67 -8.68
CA VAL A 30 -8.68 -5.30 -8.18
C VAL A 30 -8.63 -4.28 -9.33
N ASP A 31 -7.71 -4.45 -10.28
CA ASP A 31 -7.60 -3.56 -11.44
C ASP A 31 -8.88 -3.62 -12.29
N VAL A 32 -9.43 -4.81 -12.52
CA VAL A 32 -10.67 -5.00 -13.28
C VAL A 32 -11.85 -4.35 -12.56
N LEU A 33 -12.02 -4.62 -11.26
CA LEU A 33 -13.10 -4.06 -10.45
C LEU A 33 -13.05 -2.52 -10.40
N CYS A 34 -11.84 -1.93 -10.32
CA CYS A 34 -11.66 -0.50 -10.42
C CYS A 34 -11.95 0.03 -11.84
N GLY A 35 -11.45 -0.65 -12.89
CA GLY A 35 -11.62 -0.24 -14.28
C GLY A 35 -13.09 -0.27 -14.74
N ILE A 36 -13.89 -1.20 -14.23
CA ILE A 36 -15.34 -1.24 -14.46
C ILE A 36 -16.13 -0.37 -13.46
N ALA A 37 -15.45 0.43 -12.64
CA ALA A 37 -16.04 1.35 -11.66
C ALA A 37 -16.99 0.67 -10.64
N TRP A 38 -16.69 -0.57 -10.25
CA TRP A 38 -17.40 -1.27 -9.18
C TRP A 38 -16.71 -1.14 -7.82
N LEU A 39 -15.41 -0.80 -7.84
CA LEU A 39 -14.59 -0.55 -6.67
C LEU A 39 -13.91 0.81 -6.80
N ASP A 40 -14.23 1.75 -5.91
CA ASP A 40 -13.56 3.04 -5.85
C ASP A 40 -12.27 3.00 -5.00
N GLN A 41 -11.45 4.04 -5.15
CA GLN A 41 -10.14 4.13 -4.46
C GLN A 41 -10.27 4.30 -2.93
N ALA A 42 -11.34 4.91 -2.43
CA ALA A 42 -11.56 5.08 -1.00
C ALA A 42 -11.92 3.74 -0.34
N THR A 43 -12.79 2.96 -0.97
CA THR A 43 -13.15 1.60 -0.57
C THR A 43 -11.93 0.68 -0.61
N LEU A 44 -11.15 0.72 -1.70
CA LEU A 44 -9.89 -0.04 -1.81
C LEU A 44 -8.91 0.33 -0.69
N LYS A 45 -8.79 1.61 -0.33
CA LYS A 45 -7.93 2.06 0.77
C LYS A 45 -8.39 1.52 2.12
N ARG A 46 -9.70 1.57 2.41
CA ARG A 46 -10.28 1.02 3.66
C ARG A 46 -10.03 -0.48 3.78
N TRP A 47 -10.28 -1.24 2.70
CA TRP A 47 -9.98 -2.67 2.67
C TRP A 47 -8.49 -2.96 2.90
N LYS A 48 -7.58 -2.25 2.22
CA LYS A 48 -6.12 -2.39 2.44
C LYS A 48 -5.67 -2.02 3.86
N GLN A 49 -6.47 -1.27 4.60
CA GLN A 49 -6.25 -0.91 6.00
C GLN A 49 -6.99 -1.82 6.98
N ALA A 50 -7.54 -2.96 6.52
CA ALA A 50 -8.33 -3.88 7.33
C ALA A 50 -9.48 -3.18 8.09
N GLN A 51 -10.18 -2.26 7.42
CA GLN A 51 -11.40 -1.61 7.91
C GLN A 51 -12.68 -2.16 7.26
N LEU A 52 -12.54 -3.25 6.50
CA LEU A 52 -13.64 -3.98 5.88
C LEU A 52 -13.36 -5.47 6.08
N PRO A 53 -14.39 -6.27 6.40
CA PRO A 53 -14.22 -7.70 6.65
C PRO A 53 -13.81 -8.47 5.38
N CYS A 54 -14.21 -7.98 4.21
CA CYS A 54 -13.76 -8.45 2.91
C CYS A 54 -13.87 -7.35 1.84
N LEU A 55 -13.28 -7.57 0.65
CA LEU A 55 -13.35 -6.60 -0.45
C LEU A 55 -14.78 -6.47 -1.00
N GLU A 56 -15.47 -7.60 -1.17
CA GLU A 56 -16.84 -7.66 -1.72
C GLU A 56 -17.85 -6.86 -0.90
N ALA A 57 -17.67 -6.77 0.42
CA ALA A 57 -18.52 -5.95 1.30
C ALA A 57 -18.49 -4.44 0.95
N GLY A 58 -17.47 -3.98 0.22
CA GLY A 58 -17.37 -2.61 -0.28
C GLY A 58 -17.86 -2.42 -1.72
N ILE A 59 -18.20 -3.48 -2.44
CA ILE A 59 -18.56 -3.41 -3.86
C ILE A 59 -20.06 -3.10 -4.00
N GLN A 60 -20.38 -2.10 -4.83
CA GLN A 60 -21.76 -1.63 -5.02
C GLN A 60 -22.52 -2.43 -6.09
N THR A 61 -22.53 -3.76 -5.99
CA THR A 61 -23.27 -4.63 -6.93
C THR A 61 -23.64 -5.98 -6.30
N SER A 62 -24.40 -6.81 -7.01
CA SER A 62 -24.81 -8.11 -6.47
C SER A 62 -23.68 -9.16 -6.54
N PRO A 63 -23.61 -10.12 -5.60
CA PRO A 63 -22.62 -11.20 -5.62
C PRO A 63 -22.59 -11.98 -6.94
N ALA A 64 -23.77 -12.28 -7.52
CA ALA A 64 -23.86 -12.95 -8.81
C ALA A 64 -23.15 -12.20 -9.95
N ARG A 65 -23.21 -10.86 -9.94
CA ARG A 65 -22.53 -10.03 -10.96
C ARG A 65 -21.02 -9.97 -10.73
N ILE A 66 -20.59 -9.97 -9.47
CA ILE A 66 -19.17 -10.06 -9.11
C ILE A 66 -18.60 -11.38 -9.63
N SER A 67 -19.26 -12.51 -9.32
CA SER A 67 -18.87 -13.83 -9.81
C SER A 67 -18.84 -13.91 -11.33
N GLU A 68 -19.83 -13.32 -12.02
CA GLU A 68 -19.85 -13.25 -13.48
C GLU A 68 -18.63 -12.48 -14.03
N ALA A 69 -18.31 -11.31 -13.46
CA ALA A 69 -17.17 -10.51 -13.88
C ALA A 69 -15.83 -11.24 -13.65
N MET A 70 -15.67 -11.91 -12.50
CA MET A 70 -14.46 -12.67 -12.19
C MET A 70 -14.30 -13.86 -13.15
N ARG A 71 -15.38 -14.60 -13.44
CA ARG A 71 -15.35 -15.69 -14.43
C ARG A 71 -14.93 -15.20 -15.81
N LEU A 72 -15.49 -14.07 -16.27
CA LEU A 72 -15.13 -13.45 -17.56
C LEU A 72 -13.66 -13.03 -17.59
N PHE A 73 -13.17 -12.42 -16.50
CA PHE A 73 -11.77 -12.01 -16.37
C PHE A 73 -10.81 -13.20 -16.43
N HIS A 74 -11.09 -14.28 -15.68
CA HIS A 74 -10.25 -15.47 -15.69
C HIS A 74 -10.25 -16.20 -17.03
N ALA A 75 -11.41 -16.27 -17.71
CA ALA A 75 -11.49 -16.82 -19.06
C ALA A 75 -10.60 -16.02 -20.03
N TRP A 76 -10.74 -14.69 -20.04
CA TRP A 76 -9.91 -13.80 -20.87
C TRP A 76 -8.41 -13.96 -20.59
N ALA A 77 -7.99 -14.06 -19.32
CA ALA A 77 -6.59 -14.19 -18.97
C ALA A 77 -6.00 -15.54 -19.41
N THR A 78 -6.81 -16.60 -19.32
CA THR A 78 -6.45 -17.96 -19.76
C THR A 78 -6.36 -18.04 -21.29
N GLU A 79 -7.33 -17.45 -22.01
CA GLU A 79 -7.31 -17.37 -23.48
C GLU A 79 -6.09 -16.60 -24.00
N ARG A 80 -5.68 -15.54 -23.29
CA ARG A 80 -4.42 -14.82 -23.55
C ARG A 80 -3.16 -15.55 -23.10
N GLN A 81 -3.31 -16.71 -22.48
CA GLN A 81 -2.21 -17.51 -21.94
C GLN A 81 -1.29 -16.70 -21.02
N LEU A 82 -1.83 -15.79 -20.21
CA LEU A 82 -1.03 -14.98 -19.29
C LEU A 82 -0.42 -15.86 -18.19
N HIS A 83 0.72 -15.43 -17.63
CA HIS A 83 1.36 -16.16 -16.56
C HIS A 83 0.70 -15.84 -15.21
N PRO A 84 0.18 -16.84 -14.48
CA PRO A 84 -0.39 -16.60 -13.15
C PRO A 84 0.72 -16.40 -12.11
N SER A 85 0.58 -15.37 -11.28
CA SER A 85 1.47 -15.06 -10.17
C SER A 85 0.65 -14.73 -8.93
N GLU A 86 0.77 -15.53 -7.87
CA GLU A 86 0.00 -15.33 -6.64
C GLU A 86 0.54 -14.17 -5.81
N THR A 87 -0.34 -13.38 -5.18
CA THR A 87 0.03 -12.26 -4.31
C THR A 87 -0.55 -12.41 -2.90
N ALA A 88 0.27 -12.16 -1.88
CA ALA A 88 -0.10 -12.40 -0.49
C ALA A 88 -1.26 -11.52 0.04
N TYR A 89 -1.43 -10.29 -0.48
CA TYR A 89 -2.41 -9.29 -0.02
C TYR A 89 -2.56 -9.22 1.51
N VAL A 90 -1.64 -8.53 2.16
CA VAL A 90 -1.68 -8.28 3.62
C VAL A 90 -2.02 -6.84 3.93
N ALA A 91 -2.64 -6.60 5.09
CA ALA A 91 -3.06 -5.27 5.50
C ALA A 91 -1.88 -4.33 5.80
N LYS A 92 -2.11 -3.02 5.70
CA LYS A 92 -1.15 -1.95 6.03
C LYS A 92 -1.07 -1.65 7.54
N THR A 93 -1.22 -2.67 8.37
CA THR A 93 -1.15 -2.59 9.83
C THR A 93 0.06 -3.38 10.33
N PRO A 94 0.53 -3.16 11.57
CA PRO A 94 1.66 -3.92 12.13
C PRO A 94 1.45 -5.43 12.14
N ALA A 95 0.23 -5.87 12.47
CA ALA A 95 -0.14 -7.30 12.50
C ALA A 95 -0.20 -7.95 11.11
N ARG A 96 -0.33 -7.15 10.03
CA ARG A 96 -0.38 -7.60 8.63
C ARG A 96 -1.31 -8.83 8.40
N PRO A 97 -2.55 -8.83 8.90
CA PRO A 97 -3.48 -9.91 8.59
C PRO A 97 -3.66 -10.05 7.07
N THR A 98 -3.82 -11.28 6.61
CA THR A 98 -4.21 -11.57 5.22
C THR A 98 -5.56 -10.93 4.95
N LEU A 99 -5.65 -10.16 3.88
CA LEU A 99 -6.89 -9.52 3.47
C LEU A 99 -7.77 -10.52 2.73
N ARG A 100 -9.04 -10.56 3.10
CA ARG A 100 -10.05 -11.41 2.49
C ARG A 100 -10.75 -10.68 1.35
N PHE A 101 -10.98 -11.35 0.23
CA PHE A 101 -11.68 -10.75 -0.91
C PHE A 101 -13.18 -11.02 -0.86
N SER A 102 -13.57 -12.27 -0.65
CA SER A 102 -14.94 -12.74 -0.84
C SER A 102 -15.74 -12.86 0.45
N GLU A 103 -17.06 -12.71 0.36
CA GLU A 103 -17.98 -12.97 1.47
C GLU A 103 -18.04 -14.45 1.88
N SER A 104 -17.73 -15.38 0.97
CA SER A 104 -17.71 -16.83 1.25
C SER A 104 -16.43 -17.25 1.96
N GLY A 105 -15.30 -16.61 1.65
CA GLY A 105 -13.98 -16.99 2.19
C GLY A 105 -13.48 -18.33 1.65
N ASP A 106 -14.08 -18.83 0.58
CA ASP A 106 -13.67 -20.07 -0.06
C ASP A 106 -12.24 -19.94 -0.59
N ALA A 107 -11.37 -20.87 -0.22
CA ALA A 107 -9.94 -20.79 -0.53
C ALA A 107 -9.65 -20.77 -2.04
N THR A 108 -10.51 -21.38 -2.86
CA THR A 108 -10.36 -21.35 -4.32
C THR A 108 -10.71 -19.97 -4.87
N ILE A 109 -11.81 -19.37 -4.39
CA ILE A 109 -12.22 -18.01 -4.76
C ILE A 109 -11.18 -16.99 -4.32
N GLU A 110 -10.66 -17.10 -3.09
CA GLU A 110 -9.60 -16.21 -2.58
C GLU A 110 -8.32 -16.29 -3.42
N ARG A 111 -7.94 -17.51 -3.85
CA ARG A 111 -6.78 -17.70 -4.74
C ARG A 111 -7.01 -17.07 -6.11
N LEU A 112 -8.21 -17.19 -6.66
CA LEU A 112 -8.56 -16.55 -7.94
C LEU A 112 -8.42 -15.03 -7.84
N TYR A 113 -8.95 -14.41 -6.78
CA TYR A 113 -8.81 -12.97 -6.55
C TYR A 113 -7.37 -12.49 -6.41
N ARG A 114 -6.55 -13.24 -5.67
CA ARG A 114 -5.17 -12.83 -5.34
C ARG A 114 -4.17 -13.12 -6.46
N THR A 115 -4.58 -13.82 -7.51
CA THR A 115 -3.74 -14.13 -8.68
C THR A 115 -3.65 -12.91 -9.60
N HIS A 116 -2.42 -12.46 -9.84
CA HIS A 116 -2.11 -11.48 -10.87
C HIS A 116 -1.76 -12.21 -12.16
N TRP A 117 -2.26 -11.73 -13.28
CA TRP A 117 -1.99 -12.29 -14.61
C TRP A 117 -0.97 -11.41 -15.32
N VAL A 118 0.23 -11.93 -15.49
CA VAL A 118 1.41 -11.20 -15.95
C VAL A 118 1.65 -11.50 -17.44
N SER A 119 1.97 -10.48 -18.23
CA SER A 119 2.33 -10.66 -19.64
C SER A 119 3.52 -11.59 -19.80
N ARG A 120 3.44 -12.50 -20.79
CA ARG A 120 4.53 -13.41 -21.16
C ARG A 120 5.61 -12.73 -21.99
N ASP A 121 5.30 -11.60 -22.60
CA ASP A 121 6.27 -10.80 -23.39
C ASP A 121 7.31 -10.13 -22.49
N LEU A 122 7.05 -10.08 -21.18
CA LEU A 122 8.01 -9.62 -20.19
C LEU A 122 9.12 -10.65 -19.96
N SER A 123 10.36 -10.15 -19.91
CA SER A 123 11.51 -10.95 -19.51
C SER A 123 11.31 -11.56 -18.13
N ALA A 124 11.97 -12.69 -17.85
CA ALA A 124 11.92 -13.33 -16.53
C ALA A 124 12.31 -12.38 -15.39
N LYS A 125 13.25 -11.45 -15.63
CA LYS A 125 13.66 -10.42 -14.68
C LYS A 125 12.53 -9.43 -14.38
N GLN A 126 11.79 -9.00 -15.40
CA GLN A 126 10.64 -8.10 -15.22
C GLN A 126 9.50 -8.79 -14.45
N ARG A 127 9.19 -10.04 -14.80
CA ARG A 127 8.17 -10.84 -14.10
C ARG A 127 8.51 -11.02 -12.63
N ARG A 128 9.75 -11.39 -12.31
CA ARG A 128 10.21 -11.49 -10.93
C ARG A 128 10.11 -10.16 -10.17
N ARG A 129 10.46 -9.04 -10.81
CA ARG A 129 10.33 -7.72 -10.18
C ARG A 129 8.87 -7.37 -9.87
N ILE A 130 7.94 -7.72 -10.77
CA ILE A 130 6.49 -7.53 -10.54
C ILE A 130 6.05 -8.36 -9.34
N GLU A 131 6.39 -9.64 -9.31
CA GLU A 131 6.06 -10.55 -8.22
C GLU A 131 6.66 -10.09 -6.88
N GLU A 132 7.95 -9.76 -6.84
CA GLU A 132 8.64 -9.21 -5.67
C GLU A 132 8.00 -7.91 -5.19
N THR A 133 7.54 -7.04 -6.10
CA THR A 133 6.91 -5.77 -5.76
C THR A 133 5.49 -5.99 -5.23
N ALA A 134 4.72 -6.90 -5.83
CA ALA A 134 3.37 -7.23 -5.40
C ALA A 134 3.36 -7.92 -4.03
N ASN A 135 4.34 -8.78 -3.77
CA ASN A 135 4.49 -9.51 -2.50
C ASN A 135 5.30 -8.76 -1.44
N ARG A 136 5.90 -7.61 -1.79
CA ARG A 136 6.57 -6.77 -0.79
C ARG A 136 5.53 -6.30 0.24
N PRO A 137 5.77 -6.52 1.54
CA PRO A 137 4.87 -6.05 2.56
C PRO A 137 4.65 -4.54 2.42
N PRO A 138 3.40 -4.07 2.43
CA PRO A 138 3.13 -2.66 2.27
C PRO A 138 3.65 -1.89 3.48
N GLU A 139 3.97 -0.62 3.26
CA GLU A 139 4.37 0.28 4.33
C GLU A 139 3.21 0.49 5.31
N ILE A 140 3.52 0.35 6.60
CA ILE A 140 2.57 0.63 7.69
C ILE A 140 2.29 2.13 7.68
N VAL A 141 1.02 2.50 7.77
CA VAL A 141 0.59 3.91 7.77
C VAL A 141 0.03 4.28 9.12
N VAL A 142 0.62 5.30 9.74
CA VAL A 142 0.17 5.92 10.99
C VAL A 142 -0.36 7.31 10.67
N ILE A 143 -1.48 7.68 11.28
CA ILE A 143 -2.16 8.95 11.06
C ILE A 143 -1.90 9.86 12.26
N GLN A 144 -1.42 11.07 11.98
CA GLN A 144 -1.54 12.19 12.88
C GLN A 144 -2.93 12.81 12.68
N PRO A 145 -3.86 12.67 13.64
CA PRO A 145 -5.22 13.14 13.48
C PRO A 145 -5.26 14.67 13.48
N LEU A 146 -6.34 15.23 12.93
CA LEU A 146 -6.61 16.66 13.05
C LEU A 146 -7.24 17.00 14.41
N ASP A 147 -8.06 16.09 14.92
CA ASP A 147 -8.78 16.23 16.17
C ASP A 147 -8.19 15.26 17.22
N ALA A 148 -7.86 15.77 18.39
CA ALA A 148 -7.29 14.96 19.48
C ALA A 148 -8.35 14.11 20.22
N ASP A 149 -9.64 14.35 19.97
CA ASP A 149 -10.75 13.66 20.62
C ASP A 149 -11.14 12.36 19.91
N TRP A 150 -10.14 11.52 19.65
CA TRP A 150 -10.36 10.14 19.23
C TRP A 150 -10.12 9.21 20.41
N LYS A 151 -10.72 8.02 20.37
CA LYS A 151 -10.58 7.00 21.41
C LYS A 151 -10.13 5.69 20.79
N CYS A 152 -9.08 5.11 21.34
CA CYS A 152 -8.61 3.79 20.98
C CYS A 152 -9.73 2.78 21.24
N HIS A 153 -10.14 2.04 20.22
CA HIS A 153 -11.21 1.05 20.34
C HIS A 153 -10.87 -0.10 21.30
N ARG A 154 -9.58 -0.33 21.60
CA ARG A 154 -9.11 -1.42 22.48
C ARG A 154 -8.98 -1.02 23.94
N CYS A 155 -8.52 0.19 24.24
CA CYS A 155 -8.22 0.62 25.61
C CYS A 155 -8.93 1.91 26.05
N GLY A 156 -9.67 2.59 25.17
CA GLY A 156 -10.34 3.86 25.46
C GLY A 156 -9.42 5.09 25.58
N GLY A 157 -8.09 4.92 25.50
CA GLY A 157 -7.13 6.03 25.54
C GLY A 157 -7.09 6.87 24.25
N SER A 158 -6.20 7.87 24.20
CA SER A 158 -5.95 8.71 23.01
C SER A 158 -4.44 8.96 22.86
N GLY A 159 -4.02 9.78 21.90
CA GLY A 159 -2.65 10.22 21.66
C GLY A 159 -2.49 11.04 20.38
N ASP A 160 -1.25 11.43 20.08
CA ASP A 160 -0.93 12.25 18.90
C ASP A 160 -0.94 11.48 17.58
N LEU A 161 -0.91 10.14 17.66
CA LEU A 161 -0.80 9.26 16.51
C LEU A 161 -1.74 8.05 16.70
N LEU A 162 -2.40 7.66 15.62
CA LEU A 162 -3.32 6.52 15.58
C LEU A 162 -3.09 5.64 14.35
N ILE A 163 -3.51 4.39 14.43
CA ILE A 163 -3.65 3.48 13.30
C ILE A 163 -5.14 3.19 13.11
N MET A 164 -5.60 3.17 11.87
CA MET A 164 -6.95 2.70 11.57
C MET A 164 -6.96 1.18 11.45
N GLU A 165 -7.82 0.54 12.24
CA GLU A 165 -8.13 -0.89 12.20
C GLU A 165 -9.66 -1.05 12.22
N GLU A 166 -10.17 -2.27 12.10
CA GLU A 166 -11.57 -2.60 12.39
C GLU A 166 -11.71 -2.96 13.89
N PRO A 167 -12.68 -2.39 14.63
CA PRO A 167 -13.76 -1.50 14.19
C PRO A 167 -13.42 0.00 14.21
N GLY A 168 -12.23 0.41 14.65
CA GLY A 168 -11.91 1.84 14.77
C GLY A 168 -10.44 2.16 15.01
N PRO A 169 -10.12 3.41 15.37
CA PRO A 169 -8.74 3.82 15.60
C PRO A 169 -8.11 3.07 16.79
N SER A 170 -6.81 2.81 16.70
CA SER A 170 -6.01 2.11 17.70
C SER A 170 -4.78 2.96 18.02
N CYS A 171 -4.41 3.06 19.30
CA CYS A 171 -3.18 3.75 19.70
C CYS A 171 -1.93 2.94 19.36
N LEU A 172 -0.78 3.62 19.28
CA LEU A 172 0.48 2.94 18.92
C LEU A 172 0.82 1.79 19.86
N ALA A 173 0.57 1.93 21.16
CA ALA A 173 0.81 0.85 22.13
C ALA A 173 -0.05 -0.38 21.82
N CYS A 174 -1.36 -0.22 21.65
CA CYS A 174 -2.27 -1.31 21.34
C CYS A 174 -2.02 -1.93 19.95
N ALA A 175 -1.48 -1.15 19.00
CA ALA A 175 -1.08 -1.63 17.68
C ALA A 175 0.33 -2.24 17.65
N GLY A 176 1.06 -2.31 18.77
CA GLY A 176 2.41 -2.87 18.84
C GLY A 176 3.53 -1.96 18.30
N LEU A 177 3.26 -0.66 18.16
CA LEU A 177 4.22 0.37 17.71
C LEU A 177 4.64 1.35 18.81
N GLY A 178 4.23 1.14 20.07
CA GLY A 178 4.45 2.10 21.16
C GLY A 178 5.91 2.36 21.52
N ALA A 179 6.83 1.47 21.13
CA ALA A 179 8.27 1.63 21.34
C ALA A 179 8.99 2.40 20.22
N LEU A 180 8.31 2.71 19.12
CA LEU A 180 8.92 3.43 18.00
C LEU A 180 9.02 4.93 18.30
N VAL A 181 10.10 5.54 17.83
CA VAL A 181 10.33 6.98 17.92
C VAL A 181 10.00 7.67 16.61
N PHE A 182 9.42 8.87 16.71
CA PHE A 182 9.04 9.66 15.55
C PHE A 182 10.22 10.51 15.06
N LEU A 183 10.64 10.25 13.82
CA LEU A 183 11.53 11.13 13.05
C LEU A 183 10.69 12.02 12.15
N SER A 184 10.72 13.33 12.40
CA SER A 184 10.07 14.32 11.54
C SER A 184 10.71 14.37 10.16
N ALA A 185 9.95 14.85 9.17
CA ALA A 185 10.50 15.18 7.87
C ALA A 185 11.51 16.32 7.99
N GLY A 186 12.65 16.21 7.30
CA GLY A 186 13.70 17.22 7.29
C GLY A 186 14.99 16.66 6.71
N ASP A 187 15.59 15.69 7.42
CA ASP A 187 16.77 14.97 6.93
C ASP A 187 16.36 13.67 6.22
N ALA A 188 16.35 13.72 4.88
CA ALA A 188 16.07 12.57 4.04
C ALA A 188 17.16 11.48 4.12
N GLY A 189 18.40 11.84 4.41
CA GLY A 189 19.53 10.93 4.57
C GLY A 189 19.39 10.10 5.85
N LEU A 190 19.19 10.77 6.99
CA LEU A 190 18.90 10.14 8.28
C LEU A 190 17.66 9.25 8.19
N SER A 191 16.55 9.77 7.64
CA SER A 191 15.32 8.99 7.45
C SER A 191 15.54 7.72 6.63
N ARG A 192 16.34 7.77 5.56
CA ARG A 192 16.67 6.60 4.73
C ARG A 192 17.53 5.58 5.48
N ARG A 193 18.57 6.05 6.18
CA ARG A 193 19.46 5.19 6.98
C ARG A 193 18.71 4.51 8.13
N ALA A 194 17.94 5.27 8.89
CA ALA A 194 17.15 4.75 10.00
C ALA A 194 16.11 3.74 9.51
N LYS A 195 15.40 4.03 8.42
CA LYS A 195 14.46 3.08 7.80
C LYS A 195 15.14 1.76 7.39
N ALA A 196 16.35 1.83 6.83
CA ALA A 196 17.08 0.64 6.38
C ALA A 196 17.58 -0.24 7.54
N LYS A 197 17.75 0.34 8.74
CA LYS A 197 18.18 -0.36 9.95
C LYS A 197 17.03 -0.82 10.84
N SER A 198 15.88 -0.18 10.72
CA SER A 198 14.68 -0.51 11.50
C SER A 198 13.98 -1.74 10.93
N ARG A 199 13.78 -2.77 11.77
CA ARG A 199 13.00 -3.97 11.44
C ARG A 199 11.53 -3.65 11.24
N VAL A 200 10.99 -2.78 12.09
CA VAL A 200 9.62 -2.25 11.98
C VAL A 200 9.70 -0.75 11.77
N HIS A 201 8.98 -0.24 10.78
CA HIS A 201 8.87 1.19 10.53
C HIS A 201 7.48 1.51 9.99
N ALA A 202 7.00 2.72 10.27
CA ALA A 202 5.70 3.20 9.80
C ALA A 202 5.80 4.64 9.31
N VAL A 203 5.16 4.96 8.19
CA VAL A 203 5.09 6.34 7.71
C VAL A 203 3.97 7.07 8.42
N VAL A 204 4.31 8.23 8.96
CA VAL A 204 3.34 9.13 9.58
C VAL A 204 2.80 10.08 8.52
N VAL A 205 1.48 10.18 8.43
CA VAL A 205 0.77 11.09 7.54
C VAL A 205 -0.20 11.98 8.30
N ARG A 206 -0.45 13.19 7.80
CA ARG A 206 -1.46 14.10 8.31
C ARG A 206 -2.33 14.60 7.17
N PHE A 207 -3.63 14.76 7.41
CA PHE A 207 -4.52 15.31 6.39
C PHE A 207 -4.31 16.82 6.24
N SER A 208 -4.04 17.28 5.02
CA SER A 208 -3.95 18.69 4.68
C SER A 208 -5.32 19.19 4.24
N ARG A 209 -5.95 20.06 5.04
CA ARG A 209 -7.26 20.66 4.70
C ARG A 209 -7.18 21.47 3.41
N THR A 210 -6.09 22.22 3.22
CA THR A 210 -5.84 23.04 2.04
C THR A 210 -5.66 22.20 0.78
N ARG A 211 -4.87 21.11 0.85
CA ARG A 211 -4.58 20.26 -0.32
C ARG A 211 -5.56 19.09 -0.50
N LYS A 212 -6.50 18.91 0.42
CA LYS A 212 -7.51 17.84 0.46
C LYS A 212 -6.92 16.43 0.30
N ARG A 213 -5.75 16.18 0.89
CA ARG A 213 -5.04 14.89 0.81
C ARG A 213 -4.16 14.66 2.05
N TYR A 214 -3.75 13.41 2.25
CA TYR A 214 -2.74 13.06 3.25
C TYR A 214 -1.35 13.44 2.77
N GLU A 215 -0.57 14.08 3.63
CA GLU A 215 0.82 14.47 3.40
C GLU A 215 1.72 13.79 4.42
N ARG A 216 2.87 13.28 3.95
CA ARG A 216 3.86 12.61 4.80
C ARG A 216 4.49 13.60 5.76
N GLN A 217 4.46 13.30 7.05
CA GLN A 217 5.03 14.13 8.12
C GLN A 217 6.37 13.59 8.63
N GLY A 218 6.64 12.30 8.45
CA GLY A 218 7.86 11.68 8.96
C GLY A 218 7.82 10.16 8.90
N LEU A 219 8.57 9.54 9.81
CA LEU A 219 8.74 8.10 9.92
C LEU A 219 8.85 7.69 11.39
N LEU A 220 8.13 6.65 11.81
CA LEU A 220 8.35 5.94 13.06
C LEU A 220 9.36 4.82 12.80
N VAL A 221 10.38 4.73 13.66
CA VAL A 221 11.46 3.73 13.59
C VAL A 221 11.89 3.30 14.99
N GLU A 222 12.60 2.20 15.09
CA GLU A 222 13.17 1.72 16.35
C GLU A 222 14.24 2.70 16.85
N PRO A 223 14.29 3.02 18.16
CA PRO A 223 15.27 3.95 18.73
C PRO A 223 16.72 3.58 18.38
N GLU A 224 17.03 2.29 18.38
CA GLU A 224 18.36 1.75 18.06
C GLU A 224 18.76 2.03 16.62
N ALA A 225 17.78 1.98 15.69
CA ALA A 225 17.99 2.28 14.28
C ALA A 225 18.31 3.76 14.05
N VAL A 226 17.73 4.67 14.85
CA VAL A 226 18.08 6.10 14.84
C VAL A 226 19.52 6.30 15.29
N ARG A 227 19.88 5.77 16.46
CA ARG A 227 21.22 5.91 17.03
C ARG A 227 22.30 5.36 16.08
N GLU A 228 22.03 4.25 15.39
CA GLU A 228 22.97 3.71 14.38
C GLU A 228 23.04 4.56 13.12
N ALA A 229 21.92 5.14 12.69
CA ALA A 229 21.86 6.00 11.51
C ALA A 229 22.57 7.34 11.72
N GLU A 230 22.56 7.87 12.94
CA GLU A 230 23.26 9.10 13.35
C GLU A 230 24.78 8.91 13.40
N ARG A 231 25.28 7.81 13.99
CA ARG A 231 26.73 7.50 14.06
C ARG A 231 27.43 7.43 12.69
N LYS A 232 26.68 7.15 11.62
CA LYS A 232 27.22 7.14 10.25
C LYS A 232 27.31 8.53 9.61
N THR A 233 26.62 9.53 10.16
CA THR A 233 26.78 10.93 9.74
C THR A 233 28.17 11.44 10.14
N ASP A 234 28.61 11.09 11.36
CA ASP A 234 29.89 11.53 11.93
C ASP A 234 31.14 10.97 11.23
N GLY A 235 30.97 10.02 10.29
CA GLY A 235 32.06 9.37 9.56
C GLY A 235 32.24 9.83 8.11
N THR A 236 31.43 10.78 7.60
CA THR A 236 31.45 11.11 6.16
C THR A 236 31.20 12.58 5.78
N ASP A 237 31.37 13.55 6.69
CA ASP A 237 31.21 14.99 6.38
C ASP A 237 32.36 15.89 6.87
N ALA A 238 33.56 15.34 7.09
CA ALA A 238 34.77 16.10 7.45
C ALA A 238 35.77 16.27 6.30
N ALA A 239 35.30 16.33 5.05
CA ALA A 239 36.19 16.49 3.90
C ALA A 239 35.58 17.31 2.76
N LEU A 240 35.10 18.52 3.03
CA LEU A 240 35.02 19.61 2.04
C LEU A 240 34.98 20.98 2.75
N ASP A 241 36.04 21.34 3.47
CA ASP A 241 36.38 22.76 3.62
C ASP A 241 37.91 22.92 3.54
N GLY A 242 38.41 22.72 2.33
CA GLY A 242 39.80 22.91 1.96
C GLY A 242 39.90 23.99 0.89
N ARG A 243 39.55 25.23 1.22
CA ARG A 243 39.88 26.39 0.38
C ARG A 243 41.08 27.10 0.99
N SER A 244 42.28 26.64 0.62
CA SER A 244 43.50 27.44 0.80
C SER A 244 43.40 28.69 -0.10
N PRO A 245 43.80 29.88 0.37
CA PRO A 245 43.94 31.03 -0.50
C PRO A 245 45.22 30.90 -1.33
N GLU A 246 45.07 30.89 -2.66
CA GLU A 246 46.16 31.13 -3.59
C GLU A 246 46.78 32.51 -3.31
N GLN A 247 48.07 32.49 -3.03
CA GLN A 247 48.94 33.65 -3.12
C GLN A 247 49.22 33.89 -4.60
N ASP A 248 48.82 35.05 -5.13
CA ASP A 248 49.47 35.62 -6.30
C ASP A 248 49.85 37.07 -5.98
N GLY A 249 51.16 37.26 -5.84
CA GLY A 249 51.79 38.56 -5.81
C GLY A 249 51.77 39.18 -7.20
N THR A 250 51.49 40.47 -7.26
CA THR A 250 51.86 41.31 -8.41
C THR A 250 52.34 42.64 -7.88
N SER A 251 53.66 42.75 -7.72
CA SER A 251 54.55 43.87 -8.13
C SER A 251 55.87 43.78 -7.39
#